data_AF-A0A317H4Z0-F1
#
_entry.id   AF-A0A317H4Z0-F1
#
_cell.length_a   1.000
_cell.length_b   1.000
_cell.length_c   1.000
_cell.angle_alpha   90.00
_cell.angle_beta   90.00
_cell.angle_gamma   90.00
#
_symmetry.space_group_name_H-M   'P 1'
#
loop_
_entity.id
_entity.type
_entity.pdbx_description
1 polymer ?
#
loop_
_entity_poly.entity_id
_entity_poly.type
_entity_poly.pdbx_seq_one_letter_code
_entity_poly.pdbx_strand_id
1 'polypeptide(L)'
;MRSGGLSLLIGFVAAISSLMLSLGQAFGQTDTLQLNALTQEGDLLLDERTALEPLQQNLVEQGDKLRAEEKSLRAEVQAVNDGINTFNSTMDAFNDDAKAHKAACTEQTKEANDVAACNERAGELRDRAQKLDAERAQLIARQEDINKRVRGFNATSAEFNKRKQEGDAQTSASDRDVQEWLTRVREFFLSSEFKTMSAGVSPIPACDESSIGSLGTARVAQALKQAQTCLKAMQAALR
;
A
#
# COMPACT_ATOMS: atom_id res chain seq x y z
N MET A 1 -6.22 -22.93 -44.97
CA MET A 1 -5.72 -23.79 -43.89
C MET A 1 -6.24 -23.17 -42.59
N ARG A 2 -7.35 -23.67 -42.00
CA ARG A 2 -7.40 -24.73 -40.96
C ARG A 2 -6.38 -24.46 -39.83
N SER A 3 -6.71 -24.32 -38.55
CA SER A 3 -7.92 -24.54 -37.73
C SER A 3 -7.71 -23.74 -36.42
N GLY A 4 -8.74 -23.16 -35.80
CA GLY A 4 -9.45 -23.72 -34.62
C GLY A 4 -8.71 -23.37 -33.31
N GLY A 5 -9.27 -22.77 -32.26
CA GLY A 5 -10.64 -22.64 -31.79
C GLY A 5 -10.64 -22.96 -30.29
N LEU A 6 -11.25 -22.12 -29.46
CA LEU A 6 -12.17 -22.54 -28.38
C LEU A 6 -12.70 -21.28 -27.65
N SER A 7 -13.96 -20.96 -27.96
CA SER A 7 -14.86 -20.20 -27.10
C SER A 7 -15.40 -21.12 -26.02
N LEU A 8 -15.60 -20.61 -24.80
CA LEU A 8 -16.47 -21.26 -23.82
C LEU A 8 -17.47 -20.23 -23.29
N LEU A 9 -18.64 -20.29 -23.93
CA LEU A 9 -19.92 -19.80 -23.45
C LEU A 9 -20.33 -20.59 -22.21
N ILE A 10 -20.84 -19.91 -21.19
CA ILE A 10 -21.73 -20.52 -20.20
C ILE A 10 -23.04 -19.73 -20.24
N GLY A 11 -24.03 -20.34 -20.88
CA GLY A 11 -25.45 -20.08 -20.69
C GLY A 11 -26.14 -21.42 -20.40
N PHE A 12 -27.13 -21.37 -19.51
CA PHE A 12 -28.19 -22.31 -19.10
C PHE A 12 -28.31 -22.21 -17.57
N VAL A 13 -29.46 -21.89 -16.98
CA VAL A 13 -30.68 -22.70 -17.02
C VAL A 13 -31.95 -21.84 -17.08
N ALA A 14 -32.90 -22.29 -17.89
CA ALA A 14 -34.27 -21.80 -17.97
C ALA A 14 -35.22 -22.60 -17.06
N ALA A 15 -36.29 -21.91 -16.64
CA ALA A 15 -37.64 -22.41 -16.35
C ALA A 15 -37.85 -23.42 -15.20
N ILE A 16 -38.46 -22.93 -14.12
CA ILE A 16 -39.48 -23.69 -13.38
C ILE A 16 -40.66 -22.74 -13.11
N SER A 17 -41.73 -22.91 -13.89
CA SER A 17 -43.08 -22.47 -13.53
C SER A 17 -43.90 -23.72 -13.24
N SER A 18 -44.75 -23.61 -12.21
CA SER A 18 -45.87 -24.49 -11.84
C SER A 18 -45.60 -25.59 -10.81
N LEU A 19 -45.86 -25.26 -9.53
CA LEU A 19 -46.61 -26.12 -8.60
C LEU A 19 -47.14 -25.28 -7.42
N MET A 20 -48.35 -24.75 -7.59
CA MET A 20 -49.22 -24.26 -6.51
C MET A 20 -50.01 -25.45 -5.97
N LEU A 21 -49.65 -25.98 -4.80
CA LEU A 21 -50.51 -26.81 -3.93
C LEU A 21 -49.80 -27.10 -2.58
N SER A 22 -49.89 -26.16 -1.63
CA SER A 22 -49.94 -26.37 -0.16
C SER A 22 -49.84 -25.04 0.61
N LEU A 23 -50.88 -24.22 0.53
CA LEU A 23 -50.92 -22.84 1.06
C LEU A 23 -51.06 -22.70 2.60
N GLY A 24 -50.73 -23.74 3.38
CA GLY A 24 -50.69 -23.67 4.85
C GLY A 24 -49.31 -23.95 5.48
N GLN A 25 -48.37 -24.53 4.72
CA GLN A 25 -47.02 -24.89 5.18
C GLN A 25 -45.90 -24.21 4.37
N ALA A 26 -46.23 -23.52 3.27
CA ALA A 26 -45.27 -22.81 2.42
C ALA A 26 -44.74 -21.50 3.03
N PHE A 27 -45.47 -20.89 3.98
CA PHE A 27 -45.07 -19.61 4.57
C PHE A 27 -43.83 -19.75 5.48
N GLY A 28 -43.74 -20.79 6.32
CA GLY A 28 -42.54 -21.01 7.15
C GLY A 28 -41.28 -21.46 6.40
N GLN A 29 -41.42 -22.01 5.19
CA GLN A 29 -40.28 -22.42 4.36
C GLN A 29 -39.59 -21.24 3.66
N THR A 30 -40.33 -20.20 3.30
CA THR A 30 -39.76 -19.04 2.58
C THR A 30 -38.88 -18.19 3.51
N ASP A 31 -39.29 -18.07 4.77
CA ASP A 31 -38.61 -17.24 5.78
C ASP A 31 -37.28 -17.86 6.24
N THR A 32 -37.28 -19.18 6.42
CA THR A 32 -36.07 -19.94 6.74
C THR A 32 -35.08 -19.97 5.56
N LEU A 33 -35.57 -19.97 4.32
CA LEU A 33 -34.72 -19.83 3.13
C LEU A 33 -34.04 -18.46 3.07
N GLN A 34 -34.76 -17.37 3.34
CA GLN A 34 -34.17 -16.02 3.36
C GLN A 34 -33.13 -15.86 4.48
N LEU A 35 -33.43 -16.35 5.69
CA LEU A 35 -32.47 -16.37 6.80
C LEU A 35 -31.20 -17.15 6.43
N ASN A 36 -31.35 -18.33 5.83
CA ASN A 36 -30.21 -19.15 5.40
C ASN A 36 -29.37 -18.45 4.32
N ALA A 37 -30.01 -17.82 3.33
CA ALA A 37 -29.33 -17.09 2.27
C ALA A 37 -28.54 -15.91 2.82
N LEU A 38 -29.16 -15.05 3.63
CA LEU A 38 -28.48 -13.90 4.26
C LEU A 38 -27.32 -14.35 5.16
N THR A 39 -27.50 -15.46 5.89
CA THR A 39 -26.44 -16.02 6.73
C THR A 39 -25.27 -16.54 5.88
N GLN A 40 -25.53 -17.27 4.79
CA GLN A 40 -24.46 -17.77 3.92
C GLN A 40 -23.71 -16.64 3.22
N GLU A 41 -24.44 -15.64 2.70
CA GLU A 41 -23.83 -14.46 2.10
C GLU A 41 -22.96 -13.68 3.11
N GLY A 42 -23.43 -13.52 4.35
CA GLY A 42 -22.67 -12.87 5.40
C GLY A 42 -21.38 -13.60 5.78
N ASP A 43 -21.36 -14.93 5.70
CA ASP A 43 -20.14 -15.73 5.90
C ASP A 43 -19.13 -15.52 4.77
N LEU A 44 -19.60 -15.53 3.52
CA LEU A 44 -18.74 -15.24 2.36
C LEU A 44 -18.10 -13.84 2.47
N LEU A 45 -18.87 -12.84 2.88
CA LEU A 45 -18.37 -11.48 3.08
C LEU A 45 -17.37 -11.38 4.23
N LEU A 46 -17.59 -12.11 5.34
CA LEU A 46 -16.61 -12.16 6.43
C LEU A 46 -15.31 -12.84 6.02
N ASP A 47 -15.39 -13.93 5.26
CA ASP A 47 -14.23 -14.66 4.75
C ASP A 47 -13.43 -13.78 3.78
N GLU A 48 -14.10 -13.08 2.85
CA GLU A 48 -13.47 -12.14 1.93
C GLU A 48 -12.73 -11.03 2.71
N ARG A 49 -13.38 -10.41 3.69
CA ARG A 49 -12.72 -9.37 4.50
C ARG A 49 -11.54 -9.89 5.30
N THR A 50 -11.65 -11.10 5.83
CA THR A 50 -10.55 -11.75 6.55
C THR A 50 -9.37 -12.03 5.62
N ALA A 51 -9.63 -12.38 4.36
CA ALA A 51 -8.58 -12.56 3.35
C ALA A 51 -7.94 -11.22 2.91
N LEU A 52 -8.68 -10.11 2.93
CA LEU A 52 -8.17 -8.78 2.59
C LEU A 52 -7.28 -8.17 3.69
N GLU A 53 -7.53 -8.48 4.96
CA GLU A 53 -6.74 -7.94 6.09
C GLU A 53 -5.22 -8.10 5.95
N PRO A 54 -4.65 -9.30 5.69
CA PRO A 54 -3.21 -9.47 5.57
C PRO A 54 -2.63 -8.72 4.35
N LEU A 55 -3.41 -8.59 3.26
CA LEU A 55 -2.99 -7.81 2.09
C LEU A 55 -2.88 -6.32 2.44
N GLN A 56 -3.86 -5.79 3.16
CA GLN A 56 -3.85 -4.39 3.61
C GLN A 56 -2.71 -4.11 4.59
N GLN A 57 -2.48 -4.99 5.55
CA GLN A 57 -1.34 -4.88 6.47
C GLN A 57 -0.01 -4.89 5.72
N ASN A 58 0.15 -5.80 4.76
CA ASN A 58 1.36 -5.89 3.95
C ASN A 58 1.59 -4.62 3.10
N LEU A 59 0.54 -4.01 2.55
CA LEU A 59 0.63 -2.73 1.84
C LEU A 59 1.05 -1.59 2.77
N VAL A 60 0.55 -1.55 4.01
CA VAL A 60 0.98 -0.55 5.00
C VAL A 60 2.48 -0.71 5.32
N GLU A 61 2.92 -1.93 5.65
CA GLU A 61 4.33 -2.21 5.97
C GLU A 61 5.28 -1.88 4.81
N GLN A 62 4.89 -2.24 3.58
CA GLN A 62 5.68 -1.89 2.39
C GLN A 62 5.74 -0.37 2.18
N GLY A 63 4.63 0.33 2.40
CA GLY A 63 4.58 1.79 2.33
C GLY A 63 5.52 2.45 3.33
N ASP A 64 5.59 1.95 4.56
CA ASP A 64 6.50 2.47 5.59
C ASP A 64 7.96 2.23 5.26
N LYS A 65 8.29 1.04 4.73
CA LYS A 65 9.64 0.73 4.24
C LYS A 65 10.05 1.67 3.11
N LEU A 66 9.17 1.92 2.14
CA LEU A 66 9.45 2.84 1.03
C LEU A 66 9.64 4.28 1.52
N ARG A 67 8.85 4.77 2.48
CA ARG A 67 9.05 6.10 3.06
C ARG A 67 10.38 6.24 3.78
N ALA A 68 10.79 5.19 4.52
CA ALA A 68 12.07 5.17 5.20
C ALA A 68 13.24 5.18 4.19
N GLU A 69 13.13 4.38 3.12
CA GLU A 69 14.12 4.36 2.05
C GLU A 69 14.20 5.70 1.31
N GLU A 70 13.06 6.32 0.99
CA GLU A 70 13.01 7.65 0.36
C GLU A 70 13.76 8.69 1.22
N LYS A 71 13.48 8.70 2.52
CA LYS A 71 14.15 9.61 3.46
C LYS A 71 15.65 9.39 3.48
N SER A 72 16.10 8.13 3.50
CA SER A 72 17.53 7.79 3.44
C SER A 72 18.16 8.27 2.14
N LEU A 73 17.55 7.97 0.99
CA LEU A 73 18.08 8.38 -0.32
C LEU A 73 18.15 9.91 -0.44
N ARG A 74 17.15 10.65 0.04
CA ARG A 74 17.18 12.12 0.07
C ARG A 74 18.35 12.65 0.90
N ALA A 75 18.60 12.06 2.07
CA ALA A 75 19.73 12.45 2.91
C ALA A 75 21.08 12.16 2.23
N GLU A 76 21.20 11.02 1.55
CA GLU A 76 22.42 10.66 0.83
C GLU A 76 22.68 11.55 -0.39
N VAL A 77 21.63 11.89 -1.15
CA VAL A 77 21.71 12.86 -2.26
C VAL A 77 22.19 14.21 -1.74
N GLN A 78 21.61 14.68 -0.63
CA GLN A 78 22.02 15.94 -0.02
C GLN A 78 23.49 15.91 0.41
N ALA A 79 23.93 14.84 1.07
CA ALA A 79 25.31 14.70 1.51
C ALA A 79 26.32 14.71 0.33
N VAL A 80 25.97 14.09 -0.81
CA VAL A 80 26.82 14.15 -2.00
C VAL A 80 26.84 15.56 -2.61
N ASN A 81 25.70 16.25 -2.66
CA ASN A 81 25.66 17.63 -3.14
C ASN A 81 26.51 18.57 -2.25
N ASP A 82 26.43 18.40 -0.93
CA ASP A 82 27.25 19.15 0.01
C ASP A 82 28.75 18.85 -0.20
N GLY A 83 29.10 17.57 -0.37
CA GLY A 83 30.46 17.14 -0.71
C GLY A 83 30.99 17.75 -2.01
N ILE A 84 30.16 17.80 -3.06
CA ILE A 84 30.50 18.44 -4.34
C ILE A 84 30.73 19.95 -4.15
N ASN A 85 29.89 20.63 -3.35
CA ASN A 85 30.05 22.05 -3.08
C ASN A 85 31.36 22.33 -2.32
N THR A 86 31.68 21.52 -1.31
CA THR A 86 32.95 21.60 -0.58
C THR A 86 34.14 21.33 -1.50
N PHE A 87 34.05 20.32 -2.36
CA PHE A 87 35.08 20.00 -3.34
C PHE A 87 35.33 21.18 -4.29
N ASN A 88 34.27 21.77 -4.85
CA ASN A 88 34.38 22.92 -5.75
C ASN A 88 35.05 24.12 -5.07
N SER A 89 34.65 24.45 -3.84
CA SER A 89 35.28 25.53 -3.07
C SER A 89 36.76 25.24 -2.78
N THR A 90 37.10 23.98 -2.49
CA THR A 90 38.49 23.57 -2.25
C THR A 90 39.33 23.64 -3.53
N MET A 91 38.72 23.29 -4.67
CA MET A 91 39.35 23.39 -5.98
C MET A 91 39.59 24.85 -6.37
N ASP A 92 38.66 25.75 -6.10
CA ASP A 92 38.84 27.19 -6.33
C ASP A 92 40.00 27.74 -5.49
N ALA A 93 40.04 27.41 -4.19
CA ALA A 93 41.15 27.79 -3.32
C ALA A 93 42.50 27.22 -3.80
N PHE A 94 42.51 25.96 -4.26
CA PHE A 94 43.71 25.35 -4.85
C PHE A 94 44.15 26.08 -6.12
N ASN A 95 43.22 26.45 -7.00
CA ASN A 95 43.52 27.17 -8.23
C ASN A 95 44.12 28.56 -7.93
N ASP A 96 43.61 29.24 -6.91
CA ASP A 96 44.14 30.54 -6.49
C ASP A 96 45.53 30.41 -5.83
N ASP A 97 45.74 29.39 -4.99
CA ASP A 97 47.06 29.06 -4.44
C ASP A 97 48.07 28.78 -5.56
N ALA A 98 47.67 28.01 -6.58
CA ALA A 98 48.53 27.67 -7.72
C ALA A 98 48.87 28.91 -8.57
N LYS A 99 47.91 29.80 -8.81
CA LYS A 99 48.15 31.09 -9.50
C LYS A 99 49.11 31.97 -8.69
N ALA A 100 48.89 32.10 -7.39
CA ALA A 100 49.74 32.90 -6.51
C ALA A 100 51.17 32.35 -6.47
N HIS A 101 51.32 31.03 -6.36
CA HIS A 101 52.62 30.36 -6.44
C HIS A 101 53.32 30.63 -7.78
N LYS A 102 52.61 30.47 -8.90
CA LYS A 102 53.15 30.77 -10.24
C LYS A 102 53.61 32.22 -10.37
N ALA A 103 52.84 33.18 -9.85
CA ALA A 103 53.21 34.59 -9.87
C ALA A 103 54.43 34.90 -8.99
N ALA A 104 54.53 34.25 -7.82
CA ALA A 104 55.65 34.42 -6.90
C ALA A 104 56.95 33.76 -7.39
N CYS A 105 56.87 32.71 -8.21
CA CYS A 105 58.02 31.92 -8.69
C CYS A 105 58.37 32.21 -10.17
N THR A 106 58.23 33.46 -10.63
CA THR A 106 58.68 33.88 -11.96
C THR A 106 60.20 34.09 -12.01
N GLU A 107 60.82 33.75 -13.14
CA GLU A 107 62.27 33.83 -13.34
C GLU A 107 62.73 35.29 -13.44
N GLN A 108 63.36 35.79 -12.36
CA GLN A 108 64.45 36.76 -12.43
C GLN A 108 65.14 36.84 -11.06
N THR A 109 66.36 36.29 -10.99
CA THR A 109 67.35 36.42 -9.90
C THR A 109 66.86 36.07 -8.48
N LYS A 110 66.48 34.81 -8.27
CA LYS A 110 66.19 34.26 -6.94
C LYS A 110 67.42 33.54 -6.37
N GLU A 111 67.77 33.83 -5.13
CA GLU A 111 68.86 33.13 -4.44
C GLU A 111 68.53 31.63 -4.31
N ALA A 112 69.52 30.77 -4.09
CA ALA A 112 69.33 29.31 -4.04
C ALA A 112 68.22 28.88 -3.06
N ASN A 113 68.05 29.62 -1.96
CA ASN A 113 67.00 29.38 -0.95
C ASN A 113 65.59 29.64 -1.50
N ASP A 114 65.41 30.67 -2.33
CA ASP A 114 64.11 31.01 -2.91
C ASP A 114 63.67 29.99 -3.97
N VAL A 115 64.63 29.43 -4.71
CA VAL A 115 64.39 28.33 -5.65
C VAL A 115 63.98 27.06 -4.91
N ALA A 116 64.66 26.74 -3.81
CA ALA A 116 64.32 25.58 -2.98
C ALA A 116 62.89 25.70 -2.40
N ALA A 117 62.53 26.86 -1.85
CA ALA A 117 61.18 27.11 -1.33
C ALA A 117 60.09 27.04 -2.42
N CYS A 118 60.38 27.54 -3.63
CA CYS A 118 59.48 27.38 -4.77
C CYS A 118 59.28 25.91 -5.14
N ASN A 119 60.36 25.11 -5.21
CA ASN A 119 60.26 23.68 -5.53
C ASN A 119 59.50 22.88 -4.48
N GLU A 120 59.70 23.18 -3.19
CA GLU A 120 58.97 22.56 -2.09
C GLU A 120 57.47 22.84 -2.20
N ARG A 121 57.08 24.11 -2.36
CA ARG A 121 55.68 24.49 -2.52
C ARG A 121 55.03 23.89 -3.77
N ALA A 122 55.78 23.76 -4.87
CA ALA A 122 55.31 23.07 -6.07
C ALA A 122 55.06 21.57 -5.81
N GLY A 123 55.87 20.94 -4.96
CA GLY A 123 55.64 19.58 -4.45
C GLY A 123 54.33 19.46 -3.67
N GLU A 124 54.11 20.34 -2.70
CA GLU A 124 52.88 20.37 -1.90
C GLU A 124 51.62 20.56 -2.77
N LEU A 125 51.67 21.47 -3.76
CA LEU A 125 50.57 21.69 -4.69
C LEU A 125 50.30 20.45 -5.54
N ARG A 126 51.34 19.73 -5.98
CA ARG A 126 51.17 18.47 -6.72
C ARG A 126 50.50 17.41 -5.86
N ASP A 127 50.92 17.25 -4.62
CA ASP A 127 50.33 16.27 -3.69
C ASP A 127 48.87 16.61 -3.38
N ARG A 128 48.56 17.91 -3.23
CA ARG A 128 47.19 18.39 -3.04
C ARG A 128 46.32 18.14 -4.28
N ALA A 129 46.86 18.35 -5.49
CA ALA A 129 46.16 18.05 -6.73
C ALA A 129 45.79 16.56 -6.82
N GLN A 130 46.72 15.66 -6.49
CA GLN A 130 46.45 14.21 -6.48
C GLN A 130 45.34 13.82 -5.50
N LYS A 131 45.29 14.46 -4.31
CA LYS A 131 44.22 14.24 -3.34
C LYS A 131 42.87 14.71 -3.87
N LEU A 132 42.83 15.89 -4.50
CA LEU A 132 41.61 16.42 -5.12
C LEU A 132 41.12 15.54 -6.27
N ASP A 133 42.02 15.01 -7.11
CA ASP A 133 41.62 14.08 -8.17
C ASP A 133 41.02 12.79 -7.62
N ALA A 134 41.59 12.24 -6.55
CA ALA A 134 41.05 11.06 -5.87
C ALA A 134 39.67 11.34 -5.24
N GLU A 135 39.52 12.49 -4.57
CA GLU A 135 38.24 12.92 -3.99
C GLU A 135 37.15 13.10 -5.07
N ARG A 136 37.50 13.71 -6.21
CA ARG A 136 36.60 13.86 -7.35
C ARG A 136 36.10 12.51 -7.86
N ALA A 137 37.00 11.54 -8.01
CA ALA A 137 36.63 10.20 -8.46
C ALA A 137 35.66 9.51 -7.48
N GLN A 138 35.89 9.65 -6.18
CA GLN A 138 35.01 9.11 -5.14
C GLN A 138 33.62 9.76 -5.17
N LEU A 139 33.54 11.09 -5.31
CA LEU A 139 32.27 11.82 -5.41
C LEU A 139 31.46 11.40 -6.64
N ILE A 140 32.11 11.24 -7.80
CA ILE A 140 31.46 10.75 -9.03
C ILE A 140 30.92 9.33 -8.82
N ALA A 141 31.74 8.42 -8.31
CA ALA A 141 31.32 7.04 -8.05
C ALA A 141 30.13 6.97 -7.08
N ARG A 142 30.14 7.81 -6.03
CA ARG A 142 29.04 7.89 -5.06
C ARG A 142 27.77 8.45 -5.70
N GLN A 143 27.89 9.47 -6.54
CA GLN A 143 26.77 10.04 -7.27
C GLN A 143 26.13 9.02 -8.23
N GLU A 144 26.94 8.25 -8.95
CA GLU A 144 26.47 7.19 -9.84
C GLU A 144 25.74 6.06 -9.09
N ASP A 145 26.28 5.62 -7.95
CA ASP A 145 25.64 4.62 -7.08
C ASP A 145 24.27 5.10 -6.58
N ILE A 146 24.22 6.32 -6.04
CA ILE A 146 22.96 6.91 -5.55
C ILE A 146 21.96 7.05 -6.70
N ASN A 147 22.38 7.52 -7.88
CA ASN A 147 21.50 7.62 -9.05
C ASN A 147 20.92 6.27 -9.46
N LYS A 148 21.72 5.20 -9.39
CA LYS A 148 21.24 3.83 -9.66
C LYS A 148 20.20 3.40 -8.62
N ARG A 149 20.45 3.65 -7.34
CA ARG A 149 19.53 3.32 -6.25
C ARG A 149 18.22 4.12 -6.33
N VAL A 150 18.29 5.41 -6.66
CA VAL A 150 17.10 6.26 -6.89
C VAL A 150 16.25 5.73 -8.05
N ARG A 151 16.87 5.29 -9.16
CA ARG A 151 16.12 4.65 -10.26
C ARG A 151 15.44 3.36 -9.81
N GLY A 152 16.13 2.52 -9.04
CA GLY A 152 15.57 1.30 -8.46
C GLY A 152 14.39 1.60 -7.53
N PHE A 153 14.56 2.55 -6.62
CA PHE A 153 13.52 3.03 -5.72
C PHE A 153 12.28 3.52 -6.47
N ASN A 154 12.45 4.35 -7.51
CA ASN A 154 11.34 4.85 -8.32
C ASN A 154 10.53 3.73 -8.99
N ALA A 155 11.21 2.70 -9.50
CA ALA A 155 10.54 1.53 -10.08
C ALA A 155 9.74 0.76 -9.03
N THR A 156 10.33 0.49 -7.86
CA THR A 156 9.64 -0.20 -6.75
C THR A 156 8.45 0.61 -6.24
N SER A 157 8.60 1.94 -6.13
CA SER A 157 7.54 2.85 -5.69
C SER A 157 6.37 2.88 -6.68
N ALA A 158 6.64 2.87 -7.99
CA ALA A 158 5.60 2.79 -9.02
C ALA A 158 4.80 1.48 -8.91
N GLU A 159 5.48 0.34 -8.76
CA GLU A 159 4.83 -0.96 -8.60
C GLU A 159 4.03 -1.06 -7.28
N PHE A 160 4.56 -0.49 -6.20
CA PHE A 160 3.83 -0.37 -4.95
C PHE A 160 2.54 0.46 -5.11
N ASN A 161 2.61 1.61 -5.78
CA ASN A 161 1.45 2.46 -6.00
C ASN A 161 0.35 1.75 -6.79
N LYS A 162 0.72 0.95 -7.79
CA LYS A 162 -0.22 0.11 -8.54
C LYS A 162 -0.91 -0.92 -7.63
N ARG A 163 -0.13 -1.70 -6.87
CA ARG A 163 -0.68 -2.70 -5.94
C ARG A 163 -1.55 -2.08 -4.85
N LYS A 164 -1.18 -0.88 -4.39
CA LYS A 164 -1.98 -0.11 -3.45
C LYS A 164 -3.32 0.30 -4.04
N GLN A 165 -3.33 0.83 -5.27
CA GLN A 165 -4.59 1.18 -5.97
C GLN A 165 -5.49 -0.04 -6.17
N GLU A 166 -4.92 -1.18 -6.53
CA GLU A 166 -5.65 -2.44 -6.67
C GLU A 166 -6.25 -2.90 -5.32
N GLY A 167 -5.46 -2.85 -4.23
CA GLY A 167 -5.94 -3.18 -2.89
C GLY A 167 -7.02 -2.23 -2.35
N ASP A 168 -6.88 -0.93 -2.61
CA ASP A 168 -7.88 0.09 -2.26
C ASP A 168 -9.19 -0.14 -3.04
N ALA A 169 -9.09 -0.51 -4.32
CA ALA A 169 -10.24 -0.84 -5.15
C ALA A 169 -10.96 -2.11 -4.68
N GLN A 170 -10.22 -3.17 -4.33
CA GLN A 170 -10.78 -4.40 -3.77
C GLN A 170 -11.51 -4.13 -2.45
N THR A 171 -10.88 -3.36 -1.56
CA THR A 171 -11.51 -3.00 -0.27
C THR A 171 -12.78 -2.19 -0.47
N SER A 172 -12.77 -1.24 -1.41
CA SER A 172 -13.94 -0.42 -1.74
C SER A 172 -15.08 -1.23 -2.35
N ALA A 173 -14.76 -2.23 -3.17
CA ALA A 173 -15.74 -3.17 -3.72
C ALA A 173 -16.37 -4.02 -2.61
N SER A 174 -15.54 -4.65 -1.77
CA SER A 174 -16.00 -5.44 -0.63
C SER A 174 -16.85 -4.59 0.35
N ASP A 175 -16.46 -3.35 0.64
CA ASP A 175 -17.26 -2.45 1.47
C ASP A 175 -18.64 -2.14 0.86
N ARG A 176 -18.74 -2.02 -0.46
CA ARG A 176 -20.02 -1.83 -1.16
C ARG A 176 -20.90 -3.07 -1.02
N ASP A 177 -20.35 -4.25 -1.29
CA ASP A 177 -21.10 -5.51 -1.21
C ASP A 177 -21.61 -5.75 0.23
N VAL A 178 -20.80 -5.41 1.23
CA VAL A 178 -21.22 -5.44 2.64
C VAL A 178 -22.32 -4.43 2.93
N GLN A 179 -22.27 -3.21 2.40
CA GLN A 179 -23.32 -2.22 2.60
C GLN A 179 -24.65 -2.64 1.95
N GLU A 180 -24.62 -3.21 0.76
CA GLU A 180 -25.79 -3.75 0.08
C GLU A 180 -26.39 -4.92 0.86
N TRP A 181 -25.55 -5.85 1.32
CA TRP A 181 -25.98 -6.94 2.21
C TRP A 181 -26.56 -6.42 3.53
N LEU A 182 -25.91 -5.47 4.20
CA LEU A 182 -26.40 -4.85 5.44
C LEU A 182 -27.75 -4.14 5.26
N THR A 183 -28.02 -3.61 4.07
CA THR A 183 -29.31 -3.01 3.74
C THR A 183 -30.39 -4.08 3.68
N ARG A 184 -30.16 -5.18 2.95
CA ARG A 184 -31.08 -6.32 2.88
C ARG A 184 -31.30 -6.99 4.24
N VAL A 185 -30.26 -7.10 5.07
CA VAL A 185 -30.38 -7.64 6.43
C VAL A 185 -31.24 -6.74 7.32
N ARG A 186 -31.08 -5.41 7.23
CA ARG A 186 -31.92 -4.48 7.97
C ARG A 186 -33.39 -4.55 7.55
N GLU A 187 -33.65 -4.61 6.24
CA GLU A 187 -35.00 -4.82 5.71
C GLU A 187 -35.60 -6.14 6.22
N PHE A 188 -34.81 -7.21 6.22
CA PHE A 188 -35.22 -8.49 6.79
C PHE A 188 -35.53 -8.39 8.29
N PHE A 189 -34.71 -7.73 9.10
CA PHE A 189 -34.99 -7.56 10.53
C PHE A 189 -36.24 -6.71 10.83
N LEU A 190 -36.61 -5.79 9.93
CA LEU A 190 -37.82 -4.98 10.08
C LEU A 190 -39.10 -5.70 9.59
N SER A 191 -38.94 -6.79 8.84
CA SER A 191 -40.01 -7.57 8.25
C SER A 191 -40.94 -8.21 9.30
N SER A 192 -42.20 -8.43 8.93
CA SER A 192 -43.18 -9.15 9.76
C SER A 192 -42.79 -10.62 9.98
N GLU A 193 -42.08 -11.17 9.01
CA GLU A 193 -41.59 -12.53 8.92
C GLU A 193 -40.54 -12.76 10.01
N PHE A 194 -39.54 -11.87 10.09
CA PHE A 194 -38.55 -11.91 11.17
C PHE A 194 -39.16 -11.71 12.55
N LYS A 195 -40.15 -10.82 12.69
CA LYS A 195 -40.87 -10.63 13.98
C LYS A 195 -41.60 -11.89 14.41
N THR A 196 -42.22 -12.60 13.46
CA THR A 196 -42.92 -13.85 13.74
C THR A 196 -41.95 -14.96 14.13
N MET A 197 -40.83 -15.11 13.40
CA MET A 197 -39.78 -16.08 13.73
C MET A 197 -39.16 -15.80 15.11
N SER A 198 -38.81 -14.55 15.40
CA SER A 198 -38.17 -14.16 16.65
C SER A 198 -39.09 -14.30 17.88
N ALA A 199 -40.41 -14.12 17.71
CA ALA A 199 -41.38 -14.37 18.78
C ALA A 199 -41.51 -15.86 19.15
N GLY A 200 -41.15 -16.77 18.23
CA GLY A 200 -41.22 -18.21 18.43
C GLY A 200 -40.01 -18.82 19.15
N VAL A 201 -38.97 -18.04 19.42
CA VAL A 201 -37.72 -18.49 20.04
C VAL A 201 -37.42 -17.73 21.33
N SER A 202 -36.52 -18.27 22.16
CA SER A 202 -36.04 -17.55 23.34
C SER A 202 -35.29 -16.27 22.94
N PRO A 203 -35.33 -15.19 23.75
CA PRO A 203 -34.64 -13.95 23.46
C PRO A 203 -33.16 -14.18 23.14
N ILE A 204 -32.70 -13.64 22.00
CA ILE A 204 -31.33 -13.76 21.52
C ILE A 204 -30.63 -12.42 21.75
N PRO A 205 -29.68 -12.30 22.70
CA PRO A 205 -29.03 -11.03 23.01
C PRO A 205 -28.37 -10.36 21.80
N ALA A 206 -27.79 -11.14 20.88
CA ALA A 206 -27.18 -10.63 19.67
C ALA A 206 -28.17 -9.99 18.68
N CYS A 207 -29.47 -10.25 18.84
CA CYS A 207 -30.56 -9.77 18.00
C CYS A 207 -31.49 -8.79 18.73
N ASP A 208 -31.05 -8.20 19.84
CA ASP A 208 -31.89 -7.21 20.52
C ASP A 208 -32.10 -5.96 19.65
N GLU A 209 -33.17 -5.21 19.95
CA GLU A 209 -33.58 -4.06 19.15
C GLU A 209 -32.49 -2.96 19.10
N SER A 210 -31.74 -2.81 20.18
CA SER A 210 -30.59 -1.91 20.25
C SER A 210 -29.47 -2.34 19.28
N SER A 211 -29.17 -3.64 19.23
CA SER A 211 -28.13 -4.21 18.38
C SER A 211 -28.49 -4.04 16.91
N ILE A 212 -29.73 -4.37 16.55
CA ILE A 212 -30.24 -4.19 15.18
C ILE A 212 -30.25 -2.69 14.80
N GLY A 213 -30.72 -1.82 15.71
CA GLY A 213 -30.75 -0.38 15.51
C GLY A 213 -29.37 0.23 15.28
N SER A 214 -28.32 -0.31 15.93
CA SER A 214 -26.95 0.18 15.78
C SER A 214 -26.27 -0.16 14.45
N LEU A 215 -26.81 -1.09 13.65
CA LEU A 215 -26.21 -1.51 12.38
C LEU A 215 -26.08 -0.36 11.36
N GLY A 216 -26.96 0.65 11.44
CA GLY A 216 -26.94 1.82 10.56
C GLY A 216 -25.87 2.86 10.90
N THR A 217 -25.31 2.82 12.12
CA THR A 217 -24.33 3.80 12.62
C THR A 217 -22.96 3.20 12.91
N ALA A 218 -22.87 1.87 13.03
CA ALA A 218 -21.61 1.16 13.21
C ALA A 218 -20.73 1.22 11.95
N ARG A 219 -19.41 1.05 12.14
CA ARG A 219 -18.48 0.87 11.02
C ARG A 219 -18.83 -0.41 10.25
N VAL A 220 -18.66 -0.40 8.93
CA VAL A 220 -19.07 -1.48 8.01
C VAL A 220 -18.64 -2.87 8.50
N ALA A 221 -17.35 -3.05 8.86
CA ALA A 221 -16.85 -4.34 9.35
C ALA A 221 -17.47 -4.78 10.69
N GLN A 222 -17.78 -3.83 11.58
CA GLN A 222 -18.42 -4.10 12.86
C GLN A 222 -19.90 -4.46 12.66
N ALA A 223 -20.60 -3.68 11.83
CA ALA A 223 -21.99 -3.94 11.46
C ALA A 223 -22.15 -5.33 10.81
N LEU A 224 -21.25 -5.71 9.90
CA LEU A 224 -21.21 -7.05 9.30
C LEU A 224 -21.11 -8.15 10.37
N LYS A 225 -20.10 -8.06 11.25
CA LYS A 225 -19.90 -9.05 12.32
C LYS A 225 -21.11 -9.15 13.25
N GLN A 226 -21.70 -8.02 13.63
CA GLN A 226 -22.85 -7.96 14.52
C GLN A 226 -24.10 -8.56 13.87
N ALA A 227 -24.44 -8.13 12.66
CA ALA A 227 -25.56 -8.65 11.89
C ALA A 227 -25.43 -10.16 11.67
N GLN A 228 -24.23 -10.63 11.30
CA GLN A 228 -23.98 -12.04 11.06
C GLN A 228 -24.07 -12.88 12.33
N THR A 229 -23.63 -12.33 13.47
CA THR A 229 -23.79 -12.99 14.77
C THR A 229 -25.28 -13.19 15.11
N CYS A 230 -26.11 -12.17 14.87
CA CYS A 230 -27.55 -12.29 15.06
C CYS A 230 -28.17 -13.35 14.13
N LEU A 231 -27.90 -13.28 12.82
CA LEU A 231 -28.48 -14.21 11.84
C LEU A 231 -28.11 -15.68 12.18
N LYS A 232 -26.86 -15.94 12.54
CA LYS A 232 -26.41 -17.27 12.98
C LYS A 232 -27.09 -17.74 14.26
N ALA A 233 -27.24 -16.85 15.25
CA ALA A 233 -27.92 -17.19 16.49
C ALA A 233 -29.40 -17.50 16.26
N MET A 234 -30.07 -16.72 15.40
CA MET A 234 -31.45 -16.99 14.99
C MET A 234 -31.58 -18.33 14.27
N GLN A 235 -30.67 -18.61 13.33
CA GLN A 235 -30.66 -19.88 12.60
C GLN A 235 -30.43 -21.07 13.54
N ALA A 236 -29.61 -20.92 14.58
CA ALA A 236 -29.38 -21.95 15.58
C ALA A 236 -30.59 -22.15 16.50
N ALA A 237 -31.30 -21.09 16.86
CA ALA A 237 -32.49 -21.15 17.74
C ALA A 237 -33.72 -21.76 17.05
N LEU A 238 -33.78 -21.73 15.73
CA LEU A 238 -34.86 -22.30 14.92
C LEU A 238 -34.65 -23.80 14.58
N ARG A 239 -33.52 -24.39 14.99
CA ARG A 239 -33.24 -25.83 14.85
C ARG A 239 -33.69 -26.59 16.09
#